data_AF-A0A067PCD1-F1
#
_entry.id   AF-A0A067PCD1-F1
#
_cell.length_a   1.000
_cell.length_b   1.000
_cell.length_c   1.000
_cell.angle_alpha   90.00
_cell.angle_beta   90.00
_cell.angle_gamma   90.00
#
_symmetry.space_group_name_H-M   'P 1'
#
loop_
_entity.id
_entity.type
_entity.pdbx_description
1 polymer ?
#
loop_
_entity_poly.entity_id
_entity_poly.type
_entity_poly.pdbx_seq_one_letter_code
_entity_poly.pdbx_strand_id
1 'polypeptide(L)' 'VNILKFHSLLHYINAICLYGTTDKYNTEMFEHLHIDLAKDAWHSTNHKDEHSQMVKWVT' A
#
# COMPACT_ATOMS: atom_id res chain seq x y z
N VAL A 1 -13.72 19.63 -13.78
CA VAL A 1 -13.73 19.03 -12.42
C VAL A 1 -12.70 17.91 -12.42
N ASN A 2 -11.55 18.12 -11.79
CA ASN A 2 -10.42 17.20 -11.84
C ASN A 2 -10.47 16.26 -10.63
N ILE A 3 -11.40 15.30 -10.67
CA ILE A 3 -11.51 14.30 -9.62
C ILE A 3 -10.54 13.18 -9.97
N LEU A 4 -9.51 12.99 -9.14
CA LEU A 4 -8.46 11.99 -9.31
C LEU A 4 -9.01 10.60 -9.68
N LYS A 5 -10.14 10.22 -9.06
CA LYS A 5 -10.83 8.94 -9.29
C LYS A 5 -11.48 8.81 -10.67
N PHE A 6 -11.88 9.91 -11.32
CA PHE A 6 -12.36 9.86 -12.70
C PHE A 6 -11.21 9.84 -13.70
N HIS A 7 -10.09 10.49 -13.38
CA HIS A 7 -8.88 10.42 -14.20
C HIS A 7 -8.28 9.01 -14.23
N SER A 8 -8.32 8.26 -13.12
CA SER A 8 -7.83 6.87 -13.08
C SER A 8 -8.57 5.93 -14.05
N LEU A 9 -9.85 6.19 -14.34
CA LEU A 9 -10.64 5.39 -15.28
C LEU A 9 -10.06 5.41 -16.70
N LEU A 10 -9.42 6.51 -17.11
CA LEU A 10 -8.76 6.62 -18.42
C LEU A 10 -7.60 5.62 -18.56
N HIS A 11 -6.98 5.23 -17.44
CA HIS A 11 -5.87 4.29 -17.44
C HIS A 11 -6.30 2.82 -17.39
N TYR A 12 -7.56 2.53 -17.03
CA TYR A 12 -8.03 1.14 -16.90
C TYR A 12 -8.00 0.38 -18.22
N ILE A 13 -8.36 1.01 -19.33
CA ILE A 13 -8.31 0.36 -20.66
C ILE A 13 -6.87 -0.05 -20.99
N ASN A 14 -5.91 0.86 -20.83
CA ASN A 14 -4.51 0.58 -21.10
C ASN A 14 -3.96 -0.49 -20.16
N ALA A 15 -4.32 -0.44 -18.87
CA ALA A 15 -3.92 -1.45 -17.89
C ALA A 15 -4.47 -2.83 -18.24
N ILE A 16 -5.73 -2.95 -18.64
CA ILE A 16 -6.34 -4.22 -19.05
C ILE A 16 -5.65 -4.77 -20.31
N CYS A 17 -5.35 -3.92 -21.30
CA CYS A 17 -4.66 -4.35 -22.51
C CYS A 17 -3.22 -4.82 -22.25
N LEU A 18 -2.49 -4.17 -21.34
CA LEU A 18 -1.09 -4.49 -21.05
C LEU A 18 -0.93 -5.64 -20.05
N TYR A 19 -1.81 -5.71 -19.05
CA TYR A 19 -1.64 -6.58 -17.88
C TYR A 19 -2.74 -7.64 -17.75
N GLY A 20 -3.74 -7.63 -18.63
CA GLY A 20 -4.82 -8.63 -18.70
C GLY A 20 -5.93 -8.46 -17.65
N THR A 21 -5.68 -7.71 -16.58
CA THR A 21 -6.66 -7.42 -15.53
C THR A 21 -6.24 -6.18 -14.71
N THR A 22 -7.20 -5.52 -14.06
CA THR A 22 -6.92 -4.47 -13.06
C THR A 22 -6.75 -5.01 -11.65
N ASP A 23 -7.18 -6.26 -11.42
CA ASP A 23 -6.97 -7.01 -10.18
C ASP A 23 -5.46 -7.24 -9.98
N LYS A 24 -4.95 -7.04 -8.76
CA LYS A 24 -3.54 -7.20 -8.31
C LYS A 24 -2.56 -6.05 -8.54
N TYR A 25 -2.96 -4.96 -9.18
CA TYR A 25 -2.10 -3.77 -9.36
C TYR A 25 -2.50 -2.59 -8.45
N ASN A 26 -3.36 -2.83 -7.47
CA ASN A 26 -3.72 -1.83 -6.47
C ASN A 26 -2.73 -1.83 -5.30
N THR A 27 -2.88 -0.87 -4.39
CA THR A 27 -2.01 -0.70 -3.22
C THR A 27 -2.38 -1.64 -2.07
N GLU A 28 -3.47 -2.40 -2.19
CA GLU A 28 -4.05 -3.22 -1.11
C GLU A 28 -3.07 -4.24 -0.53
N MET A 29 -2.26 -4.88 -1.38
CA MET A 29 -1.23 -5.83 -0.93
C MET A 29 -0.17 -5.15 -0.07
N PHE A 30 0.29 -3.97 -0.49
CA PHE A 30 1.30 -3.21 0.25
C PHE A 30 0.71 -2.59 1.52
N GLU A 31 -0.55 -2.18 1.50
CA GLU A 31 -1.28 -1.71 2.69
C GLU A 31 -1.41 -2.82 3.74
N HIS A 32 -1.80 -4.04 3.33
CA HIS A 32 -1.83 -5.21 4.24
C HIS A 32 -0.45 -5.52 4.81
N LEU A 33 0.58 -5.56 3.96
CA LEU A 33 1.96 -5.80 4.39
C LEU A 33 2.40 -4.74 5.43
N HIS A 34 2.12 -3.46 5.19
CA HIS A 34 2.43 -2.39 6.13
C HIS A 34 1.75 -2.58 7.49
N ILE A 35 0.50 -3.04 7.51
CA ILE A 35 -0.23 -3.34 8.76
C ILE A 35 0.47 -4.46 9.54
N ASP A 36 0.85 -5.54 8.86
CA ASP A 36 1.51 -6.68 9.50
C ASP A 36 2.89 -6.29 10.03
N LEU A 37 3.70 -5.59 9.24
CA LEU A 37 5.01 -5.07 9.67
C LEU A 37 4.89 -4.11 10.87
N ALA A 38 3.88 -3.24 10.89
CA ALA A 38 3.64 -2.35 12.01
C ALA A 38 3.28 -3.10 13.29
N LYS A 39 2.47 -4.16 13.20
CA LYS A 39 2.11 -5.02 14.33
C LYS A 39 3.31 -5.81 14.85
N ASP A 40 4.12 -6.37 13.96
CA ASP A 40 5.32 -7.12 14.34
C ASP A 40 6.36 -6.21 14.99
N ALA A 41 6.55 -5.01 14.44
CA ALA A 41 7.39 -3.98 15.03
C ALA A 41 6.92 -3.61 16.44
N TRP A 42 5.61 -3.38 16.60
CA TRP A 42 5.00 -3.08 17.90
C TRP A 42 5.27 -4.18 18.93
N HIS A 43 4.95 -5.44 18.60
CA HIS A 43 5.16 -6.56 19.52
C HIS A 43 6.64 -6.83 19.85
N SER A 44 7.54 -6.53 18.93
CA SER A 44 8.98 -6.82 19.07
C SER A 44 9.76 -5.73 19.81
N THR A 45 9.12 -4.60 20.15
CA THR A 45 9.80 -3.45 20.75
C THR A 45 9.27 -3.10 22.13
N ASN A 46 9.86 -2.07 22.75
CA ASN A 46 9.48 -1.60 24.07
C ASN A 46 8.23 -0.69 24.07
N HIS A 47 7.54 -0.57 22.92
CA HIS A 47 6.35 0.27 22.74
C HIS A 47 6.58 1.77 23.07
N LYS A 48 7.80 2.28 22.86
CA LYS A 48 8.14 3.70 23.00
C LYS A 48 8.76 4.21 21.71
N ASP A 49 8.47 5.46 21.33
CA ASP A 49 8.93 6.05 20.07
C ASP A 49 8.52 5.18 18.85
N GLU A 50 7.27 4.71 18.85
CA GLU A 50 6.83 3.65 17.94
C GLU A 50 7.02 3.98 16.47
N HIS A 51 6.86 5.25 16.09
CA HIS A 51 7.04 5.68 14.70
C HIS A 51 8.47 5.41 14.19
N SER A 52 9.48 5.74 14.98
CA SER A 52 10.89 5.51 14.61
C SER A 52 11.20 4.01 14.54
N GLN A 53 10.56 3.21 15.39
CA GLN A 53 10.73 1.77 15.43
C GLN A 53 10.01 1.05 14.27
N MET A 54 8.79 1.48 13.91
CA MET A 54 8.02 0.97 12.78
C MET A 54 8.69 1.30 11.44
N VAL A 55 9.23 2.52 11.28
CA VAL A 55 9.92 2.92 10.04
C VAL A 55 11.19 2.07 9.81
N LYS A 56 11.93 1.73 10.88
CA LYS A 56 13.09 0.82 10.81
C LYS A 56 12.72 -0.62 10.44
N TRP A 57 11.48 -1.03 10.65
CA TRP A 57 11.00 -2.37 10.32
C TRP A 57 10.57 -2.52 8.86
N VAL A 58 10.24 -1.40 8.22
CA VAL A 58 9.82 -1.34 6.81
C VAL A 58 11.00 -1.03 5.87
N THR A 59 12.11 -0.48 6.40
CA THR A 59 13.31 -0.08 5.64
C THR A 59 14.42 -1.10 5.78
#